data_AF-A0A524GP30-F1
#
_entry.id   AF-A0A524GP30-F1
#
_cell.length_a   1.000
_cell.length_b   1.000
_cell.length_c   1.000
_cell.angle_alpha   90.00
_cell.angle_beta   90.00
_cell.angle_gamma   90.00
#
_symmetry.space_group_name_H-M   'P 1'
#
loop_
_entity.id
_entity.type
_entity.pdbx_description
1 polymer ?
#
loop_
_entity_poly.entity_id
_entity_poly.type
_entity_poly.pdbx_seq_one_letter_code
_entity_poly.pdbx_strand_id
1 'polypeptide(L)' 'MNNNLAEEVVQFWFEDIEHSCWFKKDPGFDSDLERRFGDTLKSARDGQFDAWHFTAIGSL' A
#
# COMPACT_ATOMS: atom_id res chain seq x y z
N MET A 1 15.96 -2.02 9.14
CA MET A 1 16.22 -1.75 7.71
C MET A 1 15.24 -0.66 7.32
N ASN A 2 15.68 0.37 6.60
CA ASN A 2 14.74 1.37 6.09
C ASN A 2 14.09 0.75 4.85
N ASN A 3 12.83 0.30 4.96
CA ASN A 3 12.07 -0.12 3.78
C ASN A 3 11.80 1.09 2.90
N ASN A 4 11.77 0.89 1.58
CA ASN A 4 11.21 1.89 0.68
C ASN A 4 9.67 1.80 0.69
N LEU A 5 8.99 2.86 0.23
CA LEU A 5 7.53 2.97 0.32
C LEU A 5 6.78 1.82 -0.38
N ALA A 6 7.31 1.23 -1.45
CA ALA A 6 6.68 0.07 -2.09
C ALA A 6 6.75 -1.17 -1.19
N GLU A 7 7.90 -1.40 -0.54
CA GLU A 7 8.07 -2.48 0.43
C GLU A 7 7.18 -2.28 1.67
N GLU A 8 6.97 -1.04 2.11
CA GLU A 8 6.02 -0.73 3.20
C GLU A 8 4.57 -1.07 2.82
N VAL A 9 4.14 -0.76 1.60
CA VAL A 9 2.79 -1.11 1.11
C VAL A 9 2.61 -2.62 1.02
N VAL A 10 3.60 -3.34 0.50
CA VAL A 10 3.56 -4.81 0.42
C VAL A 10 3.56 -5.44 1.80
N GLN A 11 4.44 -4.97 2.70
CA GLN A 11 4.47 -5.44 4.08
C GLN A 11 3.12 -5.20 4.78
N PHE A 12 2.50 -4.04 4.57
CA PHE A 12 1.20 -3.75 5.14
C PHE A 12 0.14 -4.78 4.72
N TRP A 13 0.06 -5.10 3.42
CA TRP A 13 -0.94 -6.03 2.90
C TRP A 13 -0.70 -7.49 3.30
N PHE A 14 0.56 -7.91 3.42
CA PHE A 14 0.93 -9.33 3.61
C PHE A 14 1.35 -9.70 5.03
N GLU A 15 1.77 -8.75 5.87
CA GLU A 15 2.27 -9.00 7.23
C GLU A 15 1.49 -8.25 8.31
N ASP A 16 1.15 -6.97 8.10
CA ASP A 16 0.62 -6.12 9.17
C ASP A 16 -0.89 -6.28 9.42
N ILE A 17 -1.62 -6.83 8.44
CA ILE A 17 -3.07 -7.02 8.53
C ILE A 17 -3.43 -8.48 8.39
N GLU A 18 -4.58 -8.86 8.94
CA GLU A 18 -5.14 -10.17 8.66
C GLU A 18 -5.59 -10.26 7.20
N HIS A 19 -5.34 -11.40 6.55
CA HIS A 19 -5.82 -11.68 5.19
C HIS A 19 -7.35 -11.52 5.03
N SER A 20 -8.12 -11.61 6.12
CA SER A 20 -9.57 -11.38 6.11
C SER A 20 -9.92 -9.94 5.71
N CYS A 21 -9.06 -8.96 6.04
CA CYS A 21 -9.22 -7.54 5.70
C CYS A 21 -9.19 -7.30 4.18
N TRP A 22 -8.63 -8.21 3.38
CA TRP A 22 -8.61 -8.09 1.92
C TRP A 22 -10.01 -8.16 1.31
N PHE A 23 -10.92 -8.88 1.95
CA PHE A 23 -12.24 -9.19 1.42
C PHE A 23 -13.38 -8.66 2.29
N LYS A 24 -13.11 -8.34 3.55
CA LYS A 24 -14.09 -7.82 4.49
C LYS A 24 -14.31 -6.32 4.24
N LYS A 25 -15.57 -5.92 4.07
CA LYS A 25 -15.94 -4.50 4.13
C LYS A 25 -15.91 -4.02 5.59
N ASP A 26 -15.05 -3.06 5.89
CA ASP A 26 -14.88 -2.50 7.22
C ASP A 26 -14.56 -1.00 7.14
N PRO A 27 -15.53 -0.10 7.40
CA PRO A 27 -15.32 1.34 7.27
C PRO A 27 -14.21 1.90 8.17
N GLY A 28 -13.93 1.25 9.31
CA GLY A 28 -12.83 1.64 10.19
C GLY A 28 -11.48 1.35 9.55
N PHE A 29 -11.35 0.14 8.97
CA PHE A 29 -10.18 -0.23 8.19
C PHE A 29 -10.01 0.67 6.96
N ASP A 30 -11.08 0.96 6.22
CA ASP A 30 -11.04 1.85 5.05
C ASP A 30 -10.51 3.25 5.42
N SER A 31 -10.97 3.79 6.56
CA SER A 31 -10.51 5.09 7.07
C SER A 31 -9.04 5.06 7.50
N ASP A 32 -8.59 3.96 8.11
CA ASP A 32 -7.19 3.77 8.48
C ASP A 32 -6.27 3.59 7.27
N LEU A 33 -6.74 2.88 6.23
CA LEU A 33 -6.05 2.72 4.97
C LEU A 33 -5.88 4.06 4.26
N GLU A 34 -6.95 4.86 4.16
CA GLU A 34 -6.92 6.20 3.59
C GLU A 34 -5.96 7.11 4.35
N ARG A 35 -6.00 7.08 5.69
CA ARG A 35 -5.09 7.87 6.52
C ARG A 35 -3.61 7.49 6.35
N ARG A 36 -3.32 6.21 6.11
CA ARG A 36 -1.93 5.72 5.99
C ARG A 36 -1.37 5.88 4.58
N PHE A 37 -2.15 5.56 3.55
CA PHE A 37 -1.66 5.47 2.17
C PHE A 37 -2.41 6.39 1.18
N GLY A 38 -3.29 7.28 1.65
CA GLY A 38 -4.04 8.20 0.80
C GLY A 38 -3.14 9.15 0.00
N ASP A 39 -2.13 9.72 0.64
CA ASP A 39 -1.14 10.57 -0.04
C ASP A 39 -0.27 9.76 -1.01
N THR A 40 0.14 8.56 -0.61
CA THR A 40 0.87 7.62 -1.48
C THR A 40 0.07 7.28 -2.74
N LEU A 41 -1.23 6.98 -2.60
CA LEU A 41 -2.12 6.71 -3.73
C LEU A 41 -2.26 7.93 -4.64
N LYS A 42 -2.34 9.13 -4.08
CA LYS A 42 -2.41 10.38 -4.84
C LYS A 42 -1.13 10.60 -5.64
N SER A 43 0.04 10.49 -5.00
CA SER A 43 1.35 10.58 -5.65
C SER A 43 1.54 9.54 -6.76
N ALA A 44 1.08 8.30 -6.53
CA ALA A 44 1.12 7.24 -7.55
C ALA A 44 0.29 7.61 -8.78
N ARG A 45 -0.92 8.15 -8.60
CA ARG A 45 -1.79 8.60 -9.69
C ARG A 45 -1.19 9.76 -10.50
N ASP A 46 -0.37 10.59 -9.86
CA ASP A 46 0.35 11.68 -10.50
C ASP A 46 1.66 11.22 -11.18
N GLY A 47 1.94 9.91 -11.25
CA GLY A 47 3.11 9.32 -11.90
C GLY A 47 4.41 9.41 -11.09
N GLN A 48 4.34 9.83 -9.83
CA GLN A 48 5.55 10.02 -9.00
C GLN A 48 6.26 8.71 -8.65
N PHE A 49 5.60 7.57 -8.89
CA PHE A 49 6.10 6.23 -8.59
C PHE A 49 6.17 5.31 -9.82
N ASP A 50 6.24 5.85 -11.04
CA ASP A 50 6.34 5.06 -12.28
C ASP A 50 7.50 4.04 -12.26
N ALA A 51 8.57 4.35 -11.53
CA ALA A 51 9.72 3.46 -11.37
C ALA A 51 9.42 2.15 -10.60
N TRP A 52 8.31 2.08 -9.85
CA TRP A 52 7.94 0.87 -9.11
C TRP A 52 7.78 -0.34 -10.01
N HIS A 53 7.31 -0.13 -11.25
CA HIS A 53 7.12 -1.20 -12.23
C HIS A 53 8.42 -1.89 -12.67
N PHE A 54 9.60 -1.30 -12.42
CA PHE A 54 10.88 -1.93 -12.75
C PHE A 54 11.27 -3.09 -11.82
N THR A 55 10.55 -3.29 -10.73
CA THR A 55 10.82 -4.35 -9.76
C THR A 55 9.57 -5.17 -9.51
N ALA A 56 9.73 -6.47 -9.25
CA ALA A 56 8.61 -7.34 -8.95
C ALA A 56 7.78 -6.82 -7.75
N ILE A 57 8.46 -6.42 -6.66
CA ILE A 57 7.82 -5.91 -5.43
C ILE A 57 7.03 -4.63 -5.69
N GLY A 58 7.56 -3.68 -6.48
CA GLY A 58 6.85 -2.44 -6.78
C GLY A 58 5.62 -2.62 -7.67
N SER A 59 5.42 -3.79 -8.28
CA SER A 59 4.31 -4.11 -9.16
C SER A 59 3.32 -5.15 -8.62
N LEU A 60 3.40 -5.49 -7.33
CA LEU A 60 2.50 -6.45 -6.65
C LEU A 60 1.10 -5.88 -6.40
#